data_AF-A0A226EKR9-F1
#
_entry.id   AF-A0A226EKR9-F1
#
_cell.length_a   1.000
_cell.length_b   1.000
_cell.length_c   1.000
_cell.angle_alpha   90.00
_cell.angle_beta   90.00
_cell.angle_gamma   90.00
#
_symmetry.space_group_name_H-M   'P 1'
#
loop_
_entity.id
_entity.type
_entity.pdbx_description
1 polymer ?
#
loop_
_entity_poly.entity_id
_entity_poly.type
_entity_poly.pdbx_seq_one_letter_code
_entity_poly.pdbx_strand_id
1 'polypeptide(L)'
;MIRKKALQRIPSASEGNEGCKMLLRDSPLLQQMFTNLVPYIKIQIKVCSRFSCIPFTWDEEQRRIGISKSRWKLRFCKFQVIIHWIYTLAMLAYFVTPGSMKLNKMSNKLLGFVFLSCLIVTMFMQSVFWQKRTEAIALWKAFSDIEEYYIDPSAVKKSKRDPMSLVMILLGICTSFGLPGFMCTMLLVDPCKPPHLGYILYKVSLETCMQPKYHIRILLLMFDTWIWAIAISSACYYVFHCMFLGLRCLDLYMRLLITGTRNPLQRIFRTQDSKDQVVFRLYREFQIVVKFYNKVFQTVFIPTLVATAIFVIIICLYTCIKLHKVIPMPGFAFFPLLSTDGFSVIFISRIASIVYIKSRFFVTMVQNSSKNSRRTWFRKNAASLDKLKIRFGSGNFIDEMTPLVFLDFSFSQTVSLMLLT
;
A
#
# COMPACT_ATOMS: atom_id res chain seq x y z
N MET A 1 -17.86 14.42 21.31
CA MET A 1 -17.36 14.09 22.67
C MET A 1 -17.66 12.64 23.12
N ILE A 2 -18.67 11.96 22.57
CA ILE A 2 -19.10 10.62 23.04
C ILE A 2 -18.21 9.44 22.57
N ARG A 3 -17.41 9.61 21.51
CA ARG A 3 -16.53 8.54 20.97
C ARG A 3 -15.20 8.32 21.70
N LYS A 4 -14.77 9.21 22.61
CA LYS A 4 -13.51 9.04 23.35
C LYS A 4 -13.61 8.05 24.52
N LYS A 5 -14.81 7.78 25.06
CA LYS A 5 -14.99 6.87 26.21
C LYS A 5 -14.98 5.37 25.85
N ALA A 6 -15.18 5.00 24.58
CA ALA A 6 -15.21 3.58 24.18
C ALA A 6 -13.83 2.92 24.03
N LEU A 7 -12.75 3.71 23.99
CA LEU A 7 -11.37 3.22 23.84
C LEU A 7 -10.59 3.10 25.17
N GLN A 8 -11.21 3.46 26.30
CA GLN A 8 -10.55 3.51 27.62
C GLN A 8 -10.94 2.37 28.57
N ARG A 9 -11.74 1.40 28.14
CA ARG A 9 -12.07 0.20 28.94
C ARG A 9 -11.53 -1.06 28.28
N ILE A 10 -10.21 -1.18 28.24
CA ILE A 10 -9.57 -2.49 28.22
C ILE A 10 -9.33 -2.83 29.69
N PRO A 11 -9.96 -3.88 30.26
CA PRO A 11 -9.75 -4.26 31.65
C PRO A 11 -8.26 -4.51 31.93
N SER A 12 -7.78 -4.06 33.09
CA SER A 12 -6.38 -4.19 33.53
C SER A 12 -5.91 -5.64 33.42
N ALA A 13 -4.93 -5.85 32.54
CA ALA A 13 -4.55 -7.13 31.95
C ALA A 13 -3.45 -7.88 32.74
N SER A 14 -3.52 -7.96 34.07
CA SER A 14 -2.42 -8.56 34.85
C SER A 14 -2.50 -10.09 34.95
N GLU A 15 -3.67 -10.71 35.19
CA GLU A 15 -3.72 -12.16 35.48
C GLU A 15 -4.11 -13.06 34.29
N GLY A 16 -4.87 -12.57 33.32
CA GLY A 16 -5.26 -13.37 32.14
C GLY A 16 -4.21 -13.43 31.02
N ASN A 17 -3.02 -12.85 31.23
CA ASN A 17 -2.15 -12.41 30.15
C ASN A 17 -0.93 -13.32 29.90
N GLU A 18 -0.44 -14.02 30.93
CA GLU A 18 0.66 -14.97 30.75
C GLU A 18 0.29 -16.12 29.80
N GLY A 19 -0.96 -16.59 29.88
CA GLY A 19 -1.46 -17.63 28.98
C GLY A 19 -1.41 -17.22 27.51
N CYS A 20 -1.78 -15.98 27.15
CA CYS A 20 -1.70 -15.52 25.77
C CYS A 20 -0.27 -15.55 25.22
N LYS A 21 0.70 -15.06 26.00
CA LYS A 21 2.12 -15.02 25.59
C LYS A 21 2.68 -16.42 25.36
N MET A 22 2.24 -17.39 26.17
CA MET A 22 2.65 -18.79 26.02
C MET A 22 2.16 -19.45 24.71
N LEU A 23 0.96 -19.13 24.19
CA LEU A 23 0.46 -19.73 22.95
C LEU A 23 1.38 -19.50 21.74
N LEU A 24 2.03 -18.34 21.71
CA LEU A 24 2.79 -17.88 20.54
C LEU A 24 4.29 -18.09 20.70
N ARG A 25 4.79 -18.22 21.93
CA ARG A 25 6.21 -18.38 22.23
C ARG A 25 6.87 -19.56 21.51
N ASP A 26 6.17 -20.68 21.43
CA ASP A 26 6.73 -21.95 20.92
C ASP A 26 6.46 -22.18 19.43
N SER A 27 5.84 -21.22 18.74
CA SER A 27 5.62 -21.35 17.31
C SER A 27 6.94 -21.17 16.56
N PRO A 28 7.40 -22.14 15.74
CA PRO A 28 8.60 -21.97 14.92
C PRO A 28 8.43 -20.88 13.85
N LEU A 29 7.20 -20.36 13.68
CA LEU A 29 6.84 -19.28 12.77
C LEU A 29 6.86 -17.91 13.45
N LEU A 30 7.27 -17.80 14.71
CA LEU A 30 7.23 -16.53 15.42
C LEU A 30 8.23 -15.56 14.79
N GLN A 31 7.70 -14.57 14.10
CA GLN A 31 8.44 -13.49 13.48
C GLN A 31 7.76 -12.19 13.90
N GLN A 32 8.48 -11.29 14.58
CA GLN A 32 8.00 -9.91 14.63
C GLN A 32 8.19 -9.31 13.25
N MET A 33 7.12 -9.29 12.47
CA MET A 33 7.19 -8.80 11.10
C MET A 33 7.30 -7.29 11.11
N PHE A 34 6.47 -6.61 11.91
CA PHE A 34 6.49 -5.17 11.99
C PHE A 34 7.82 -4.69 12.57
N THR A 35 8.25 -5.23 13.72
CA THR A 35 9.50 -4.81 14.39
C THR A 35 10.76 -5.03 13.52
N ASN A 36 10.86 -6.15 12.81
CA ASN A 36 11.99 -6.41 11.91
C ASN A 36 12.04 -5.46 10.71
N LEU A 37 10.90 -4.89 10.32
CA LEU A 37 10.78 -4.00 9.17
C LEU A 37 10.81 -2.52 9.57
N VAL A 38 10.77 -2.20 10.86
CA VAL A 38 10.89 -0.82 11.40
C VAL A 38 12.07 -0.04 10.80
N PRO A 39 13.29 -0.59 10.65
CA PRO A 39 14.41 0.18 10.07
C PRO A 39 14.10 0.73 8.68
N TYR A 40 13.44 -0.07 7.83
CA TYR A 40 13.08 0.34 6.47
C TYR A 40 11.92 1.34 6.48
N ILE A 41 10.94 1.16 7.36
CA ILE A 41 9.86 2.13 7.57
C ILE A 41 10.44 3.48 8.03
N LYS A 42 11.42 3.48 8.93
CA LYS A 42 12.11 4.69 9.37
C LYS A 42 12.82 5.38 8.21
N ILE A 43 13.50 4.64 7.34
CA ILE A 43 14.14 5.19 6.14
C ILE A 43 13.10 5.88 5.27
N GLN A 44 12.02 5.19 4.89
CA GLN A 44 10.98 5.79 4.05
C GLN A 44 10.30 7.00 4.71
N ILE A 45 10.00 6.93 6.02
CA ILE A 45 9.44 8.08 6.76
C ILE A 45 10.42 9.25 6.75
N LYS A 46 11.73 9.04 6.92
CA LYS A 46 12.74 10.11 6.83
C LYS A 46 12.76 10.74 5.45
N VAL A 47 12.74 9.93 4.39
CA VAL A 47 12.68 10.41 3.00
C VAL A 47 11.42 11.26 2.76
N CYS A 48 10.25 10.70 3.06
CA CYS A 48 8.99 11.42 2.90
C CYS A 48 8.88 12.65 3.82
N SER A 49 9.50 12.61 5.00
CA SER A 49 9.58 13.74 5.93
C SER A 49 10.48 14.84 5.40
N ARG A 50 11.59 14.51 4.72
CA ARG A 50 12.48 15.49 4.10
C ARG A 50 11.76 16.30 3.02
N PHE A 51 10.94 15.62 2.23
CA PHE A 51 10.05 16.26 1.26
C PHE A 51 8.76 16.82 1.87
N SER A 52 8.49 16.54 3.14
CA SER A 52 7.22 16.87 3.81
C SER A 52 5.98 16.38 3.05
N CYS A 53 6.08 15.24 2.34
CA CYS A 53 4.97 14.70 1.56
C CYS A 53 4.02 13.82 2.40
N ILE A 54 4.38 13.49 3.64
CA ILE A 54 3.52 12.76 4.59
C ILE A 54 3.42 13.49 5.95
N PRO A 55 2.28 13.42 6.65
CA PRO A 55 2.08 14.06 7.95
C PRO A 55 2.67 13.26 9.13
N PHE A 56 3.38 12.17 8.85
CA PHE A 56 3.86 11.23 9.86
C PHE A 56 5.30 11.52 10.28
N THR A 57 5.60 11.17 11.52
CA THR A 57 6.94 11.16 12.10
C THR A 57 7.11 9.91 12.94
N TRP A 58 8.32 9.35 12.94
CA TRP A 58 8.66 8.29 13.87
C TRP A 58 8.92 8.90 15.25
N ASP A 59 8.24 8.38 16.28
CA ASP A 59 8.48 8.74 17.68
C ASP A 59 9.45 7.72 18.28
N GLU A 60 10.67 8.14 18.61
CA GLU A 60 11.69 7.25 19.18
C GLU A 60 11.38 6.85 20.63
N GLU A 61 10.71 7.70 21.40
CA GLU A 61 10.32 7.40 22.79
C GLU A 61 9.27 6.30 22.82
N GLN A 62 8.25 6.43 21.97
CA GLN A 62 7.14 5.47 21.91
C GLN A 62 7.41 4.29 20.98
N ARG A 63 8.50 4.32 20.19
CA ARG A 63 8.80 3.39 19.09
C ARG A 63 7.60 3.19 18.15
N ARG A 64 6.85 4.26 17.89
CA ARG A 64 5.57 4.23 17.18
C ARG A 64 5.50 5.35 16.14
N ILE A 65 4.67 5.16 15.13
CA ILE A 65 4.39 6.20 14.14
C ILE A 65 3.38 7.19 14.75
N GLY A 66 3.75 8.46 14.80
CA GLY A 66 2.92 9.55 15.27
C GLY A 66 2.59 10.59 14.20
N ILE A 67 1.68 11.52 14.52
CA ILE A 67 1.49 12.75 13.73
C ILE A 67 2.65 13.69 14.05
N SER A 68 3.19 14.36 13.04
CA SER A 68 4.15 15.44 13.24
C SER A 68 3.59 16.50 14.21
N LYS A 69 4.34 16.79 15.28
CA LYS A 69 4.01 17.87 16.25
C LYS A 69 4.13 19.27 15.62
N SER A 70 4.97 19.42 14.59
CA SER A 70 5.19 20.71 13.90
C SER A 70 3.97 21.12 13.05
N ARG A 71 3.31 22.23 13.43
CA ARG A 71 2.18 22.84 12.69
C ARG A 71 2.61 23.30 11.30
N TRP A 72 3.82 23.82 11.16
CA TRP A 72 4.38 24.25 9.88
C TRP A 72 4.51 23.09 8.89
N LYS A 73 5.05 21.95 9.35
CA LYS A 73 5.14 20.76 8.50
C LYS A 73 3.76 20.31 8.02
N LEU A 74 2.76 20.26 8.91
CA LEU A 74 1.39 19.90 8.53
C LEU A 74 0.76 20.87 7.52
N ARG A 75 0.95 22.19 7.71
CA ARG A 75 0.49 23.20 6.73
C ARG A 75 1.18 23.02 5.38
N PHE A 76 2.47 22.72 5.39
CA PHE A 76 3.24 22.50 4.17
C PHE A 76 2.85 21.20 3.45
N CYS A 77 2.62 20.09 4.18
CA CYS A 77 2.03 18.87 3.61
C CYS A 77 0.70 19.19 2.91
N LYS A 78 -0.20 19.95 3.56
CA LYS A 78 -1.50 20.33 2.99
C LYS A 78 -1.32 21.16 1.72
N PHE A 79 -0.40 22.13 1.76
CA PHE A 79 -0.07 22.97 0.61
C PHE A 79 0.44 22.15 -0.58
N GLN A 80 1.31 21.16 -0.34
CA GLN A 80 1.79 20.24 -1.38
C GLN A 80 0.68 19.42 -2.01
N VAL A 81 -0.27 18.91 -1.21
CA VAL A 81 -1.46 18.22 -1.75
C VAL A 81 -2.24 19.15 -2.67
N ILE A 82 -2.45 20.41 -2.28
CA ILE A 82 -3.18 21.40 -3.11
C ILE A 82 -2.41 21.72 -4.40
N ILE A 83 -1.09 21.96 -4.32
CA ILE A 83 -0.26 22.18 -5.51
C ILE A 83 -0.34 20.99 -6.45
N HIS A 84 -0.26 19.76 -5.92
CA HIS A 84 -0.31 18.55 -6.74
C HIS A 84 -1.66 18.40 -7.45
N TRP A 85 -2.77 18.77 -6.80
CA TRP A 85 -4.08 18.88 -7.45
C TRP A 85 -4.07 19.88 -8.60
N ILE A 86 -3.60 21.11 -8.36
CA ILE A 86 -3.55 22.17 -9.38
C ILE A 86 -2.71 21.71 -10.57
N TYR A 87 -1.52 21.16 -10.31
CA TYR A 87 -0.62 20.64 -11.32
C TYR A 87 -1.29 19.54 -12.15
N THR A 88 -1.88 18.54 -11.51
CA THR A 88 -2.50 17.39 -12.18
C THR A 88 -3.72 17.82 -13.02
N LEU A 89 -4.56 18.71 -12.49
CA LEU A 89 -5.72 19.23 -13.21
C LEU A 89 -5.31 20.10 -14.41
N ALA A 90 -4.28 20.93 -14.27
CA ALA A 90 -3.75 21.73 -15.37
C ALA A 90 -3.20 20.83 -16.48
N MET A 91 -2.44 19.78 -16.12
CA MET A 91 -1.93 18.79 -17.08
C MET A 91 -3.06 18.03 -17.77
N LEU A 92 -4.08 17.61 -17.02
CA LEU A 92 -5.26 16.93 -17.57
C LEU A 92 -6.02 17.82 -18.56
N ALA A 93 -6.30 19.07 -18.18
CA ALA A 93 -7.01 20.03 -19.02
C ALA A 93 -6.27 20.29 -20.34
N TYR A 94 -4.95 20.49 -20.25
CA TYR A 94 -4.11 20.68 -21.43
C TYR A 94 -4.12 19.43 -22.33
N PHE A 95 -3.99 18.24 -21.74
CA PHE A 95 -3.89 16.99 -22.51
C PHE A 95 -5.21 16.59 -23.19
N VAL A 96 -6.35 16.97 -22.61
CA VAL A 96 -7.69 16.74 -23.18
C VAL A 96 -8.05 17.76 -24.26
N THR A 97 -7.34 18.90 -24.34
CA THR A 97 -7.64 19.94 -25.33
C THR A 97 -7.44 19.41 -26.77
N PRO A 98 -8.41 19.60 -27.70
CA PRO A 98 -8.33 19.05 -29.06
C PRO A 98 -7.06 19.44 -29.83
N GLY A 99 -6.54 20.65 -29.61
CA GLY A 99 -5.27 21.11 -30.19
C GLY A 99 -4.08 20.25 -29.77
N SER A 100 -3.98 19.91 -28.48
CA SER A 100 -2.94 19.01 -27.96
C SER A 100 -3.07 17.61 -28.57
N MET A 101 -4.29 17.09 -28.71
CA MET A 101 -4.51 15.79 -29.33
C MET A 101 -4.07 15.74 -30.81
N LYS A 102 -4.23 16.81 -31.58
CA LYS A 102 -3.78 16.85 -32.98
C LYS A 102 -2.26 16.97 -33.10
N LEU A 103 -1.63 17.71 -32.19
CA LEU A 103 -0.19 18.04 -32.24
C LEU A 103 0.74 16.92 -31.74
N ASN A 104 0.22 15.77 -31.32
CA ASN A 104 1.02 14.77 -30.61
C ASN A 104 1.15 13.48 -31.42
N LYS A 105 2.39 13.05 -31.68
CA LYS A 105 2.69 11.68 -32.16
C LYS A 105 2.08 10.67 -31.20
N MET A 106 1.60 9.53 -31.71
CA MET A 106 0.91 8.52 -30.90
C MET A 106 1.76 8.02 -29.71
N SER A 107 3.08 7.87 -29.90
CA SER A 107 4.01 7.52 -28.82
C SER A 107 4.00 8.53 -27.67
N ASN A 108 4.01 9.83 -27.98
CA ASN A 108 3.94 10.91 -26.99
C ASN A 108 2.56 10.94 -26.29
N LYS A 109 1.49 10.57 -26.99
CA LYS A 109 0.16 10.43 -26.39
C LYS A 109 0.16 9.32 -25.34
N LEU A 110 0.63 8.12 -25.70
CA LEU A 110 0.70 6.98 -24.79
C LEU A 110 1.56 7.30 -23.56
N LEU A 111 2.75 7.87 -23.78
CA LEU A 111 3.63 8.31 -22.69
C LEU A 111 2.93 9.31 -21.76
N GLY A 112 2.31 10.34 -22.34
CA GLY A 112 1.57 11.34 -21.58
C GLY A 112 0.41 10.76 -20.80
N PHE A 113 -0.35 9.81 -21.36
CA PHE A 113 -1.45 9.13 -20.68
C PHE A 113 -0.98 8.30 -19.49
N VAL A 114 0.11 7.54 -19.64
CA VAL A 114 0.67 6.74 -18.54
C VAL A 114 1.08 7.65 -17.39
N PHE A 115 1.90 8.67 -17.67
CA PHE A 115 2.34 9.62 -16.64
C PHE A 115 1.17 10.36 -15.99
N LEU A 116 0.20 10.82 -16.78
CA LEU A 116 -0.98 11.50 -16.26
C LEU A 116 -1.82 10.57 -15.38
N SER A 117 -1.96 9.29 -15.73
CA SER A 117 -2.64 8.31 -14.88
C SER A 117 -1.94 8.12 -13.54
N CYS A 118 -0.59 8.11 -13.52
CA CYS A 118 0.21 8.07 -12.31
C CYS A 118 -0.01 9.31 -11.43
N LEU A 119 -0.02 10.51 -12.03
CA LEU A 119 -0.27 11.76 -11.29
C LEU A 119 -1.69 11.77 -10.69
N ILE A 120 -2.70 11.36 -11.47
CA ILE A 120 -4.09 11.28 -10.99
C ILE A 120 -4.22 10.33 -9.81
N VAL A 121 -3.68 9.11 -9.90
CA VAL A 121 -3.80 8.14 -8.79
C VAL A 121 -3.07 8.63 -7.54
N THR A 122 -1.86 9.18 -7.68
CA THR A 122 -1.09 9.67 -6.54
C THR A 122 -1.74 10.90 -5.89
N MET A 123 -2.36 11.78 -6.68
CA MET A 123 -3.19 12.89 -6.20
C MET A 123 -4.37 12.39 -5.35
N PHE A 124 -5.11 11.38 -5.82
CA PHE A 124 -6.21 10.78 -5.05
C PHE A 124 -5.71 10.10 -3.78
N MET A 125 -4.61 9.34 -3.86
CA MET A 125 -4.02 8.66 -2.70
C MET A 125 -3.63 9.64 -1.60
N GLN A 126 -2.90 10.70 -1.95
CA GLN A 126 -2.50 11.74 -1.00
C GLN A 126 -3.72 12.40 -0.33
N SER A 127 -4.77 12.66 -1.11
CA SER A 127 -6.00 13.27 -0.62
C SER A 127 -6.72 12.38 0.39
N VAL A 128 -6.90 11.10 0.05
CA VAL A 128 -7.54 10.12 0.94
C VAL A 128 -6.74 9.96 2.22
N PHE A 129 -5.41 9.80 2.12
CA PHE A 129 -4.56 9.64 3.28
C PHE A 129 -4.49 10.89 4.16
N TRP A 130 -4.50 12.08 3.56
CA TRP A 130 -4.59 13.32 4.30
C TRP A 130 -5.86 13.38 5.15
N GLN A 131 -7.00 12.97 4.58
CA GLN A 131 -8.28 12.91 5.29
C GLN A 131 -8.31 11.82 6.37
N LYS A 132 -7.69 10.66 6.12
CA LYS A 132 -7.70 9.46 6.99
C LYS A 132 -6.45 9.30 7.87
N ARG A 133 -5.65 10.36 8.03
CA ARG A 133 -4.35 10.30 8.75
C ARG A 133 -4.47 9.79 10.19
N THR A 134 -5.56 10.12 10.88
CA THR A 134 -5.83 9.66 12.25
C THR A 134 -6.14 8.16 12.31
N GLU A 135 -6.92 7.67 11.36
CA GLU A 135 -7.24 6.26 11.20
C GLU A 135 -6.01 5.44 10.81
N ALA A 136 -5.15 5.97 9.94
CA ALA A 136 -3.90 5.33 9.56
C ALA A 136 -2.97 5.12 10.78
N ILE A 137 -2.88 6.09 11.68
CA ILE A 137 -2.09 5.95 12.92
C ILE A 137 -2.76 4.97 13.88
N ALA A 138 -4.09 5.02 14.02
CA ALA A 138 -4.80 4.05 14.84
C ALA A 138 -4.60 2.62 14.34
N LEU A 139 -4.56 2.42 13.01
CA LEU A 139 -4.25 1.14 12.39
C LEU A 139 -2.82 0.68 12.74
N TRP A 140 -1.83 1.57 12.60
CA TRP A 140 -0.44 1.26 12.98
C TRP A 140 -0.29 0.92 14.45
N LYS A 141 -0.94 1.70 15.32
CA LYS A 141 -0.98 1.44 16.75
C LYS A 141 -1.57 0.07 17.03
N ALA A 142 -2.67 -0.31 16.37
CA ALA A 142 -3.28 -1.62 16.57
C ALA A 142 -2.35 -2.78 16.14
N PHE A 143 -1.59 -2.64 15.05
CA PHE A 143 -0.57 -3.63 14.67
C PHE A 143 0.53 -3.75 15.72
N SER A 144 1.04 -2.63 16.22
CA SER A 144 2.07 -2.59 17.25
C SER A 144 1.59 -3.16 18.57
N ASP A 145 0.37 -2.82 18.99
CA ASP A 145 -0.24 -3.30 20.24
C ASP A 145 -0.43 -4.83 20.20
N ILE A 146 -0.79 -5.40 19.04
CA ILE A 146 -0.88 -6.86 18.87
C ILE A 146 0.50 -7.52 18.98
N GLU A 147 1.54 -7.00 18.32
CA GLU A 147 2.89 -7.58 18.46
C GLU A 147 3.39 -7.47 19.90
N GLU A 148 3.23 -6.32 20.54
CA GLU A 148 3.71 -6.07 21.91
C GLU A 148 2.99 -6.96 22.95
N TYR A 149 1.68 -7.16 22.78
CA TYR A 149 0.88 -7.93 23.73
C TYR A 149 1.05 -9.44 23.54
N TYR A 150 1.08 -9.92 22.29
CA TYR A 150 0.98 -11.34 21.98
C TYR A 150 2.31 -11.99 21.59
N ILE A 151 3.32 -11.23 21.15
CA ILE A 151 4.59 -11.78 20.65
C ILE A 151 5.72 -11.48 21.63
N ASP A 152 6.26 -12.55 22.23
CA ASP A 152 7.42 -12.45 23.14
C ASP A 152 8.65 -11.90 22.39
N PRO A 153 9.24 -10.76 22.81
CA PRO A 153 10.43 -10.18 22.20
C PRO A 153 11.64 -11.13 22.17
N SER A 154 11.74 -12.05 23.13
CA SER A 154 12.89 -12.96 23.24
C SER A 154 12.89 -14.03 22.14
N ALA A 155 11.71 -14.47 21.71
CA ALA A 155 11.55 -15.48 20.67
C ALA A 155 11.86 -14.94 19.25
N VAL A 156 12.02 -13.62 19.10
CA VAL A 156 12.27 -12.93 17.83
C VAL A 156 13.68 -13.15 17.31
N LYS A 157 14.67 -13.33 18.20
CA LYS A 157 16.10 -13.38 17.82
C LYS A 157 16.46 -14.52 16.88
N LYS A 158 15.59 -15.53 16.74
CA LYS A 158 15.83 -16.73 15.92
C LYS A 158 15.08 -16.74 14.58
N SER A 159 14.27 -15.72 14.29
CA SER A 159 13.36 -15.74 13.14
C SER A 159 14.06 -15.39 11.82
N LYS A 160 13.94 -16.24 10.80
CA LYS A 160 14.44 -15.96 9.44
C LYS A 160 13.65 -14.81 8.84
N ARG A 161 14.33 -13.78 8.34
CA ARG A 161 13.70 -12.63 7.65
C ARG A 161 12.84 -13.11 6.50
N ASP A 162 11.63 -12.57 6.36
CA ASP A 162 10.75 -12.83 5.21
C ASP A 162 11.33 -12.10 3.98
N PRO A 163 11.97 -12.83 3.05
CA PRO A 163 12.66 -12.21 1.93
C PRO A 163 11.68 -11.45 1.02
N MET A 164 10.43 -11.94 0.89
CA MET A 164 9.45 -11.30 0.02
C MET A 164 9.04 -9.92 0.56
N SER A 165 8.82 -9.82 1.87
CA SER A 165 8.53 -8.53 2.51
C SER A 165 9.67 -7.53 2.36
N LEU A 166 10.91 -8.01 2.49
CA LEU A 166 12.09 -7.17 2.30
C LEU A 166 12.18 -6.66 0.87
N VAL A 167 12.05 -7.54 -0.13
CA VAL A 167 12.10 -7.18 -1.56
C VAL A 167 11.02 -6.15 -1.90
N MET A 168 9.78 -6.36 -1.45
CA MET A 168 8.68 -5.42 -1.73
C MET A 168 8.88 -4.06 -1.07
N ILE A 169 9.42 -4.01 0.15
CA ILE A 169 9.72 -2.75 0.84
C ILE A 169 10.89 -2.02 0.16
N LEU A 170 11.95 -2.75 -0.20
CA LEU A 170 13.08 -2.20 -0.94
C LEU A 170 12.64 -1.69 -2.31
N LEU A 171 11.77 -2.40 -3.02
CA LEU A 171 11.16 -1.94 -4.26
C LEU A 171 10.46 -0.59 -4.04
N GLY A 172 9.65 -0.45 -3.00
CA GLY A 172 9.02 0.83 -2.68
C GLY A 172 10.01 1.98 -2.42
N ILE A 173 11.13 1.71 -1.75
CA ILE A 173 12.20 2.70 -1.54
C ILE A 173 12.88 3.04 -2.87
N CYS A 174 13.25 2.03 -3.65
CA CYS A 174 13.88 2.18 -4.96
C CYS A 174 12.98 2.99 -5.91
N THR A 175 11.68 2.68 -6.00
CA THR A 175 10.70 3.40 -6.81
C THR A 175 10.55 4.86 -6.37
N SER A 176 10.61 5.13 -5.06
CA SER A 176 10.52 6.49 -4.50
C SER A 176 11.60 7.44 -5.01
N PHE A 177 12.81 6.93 -5.24
CA PHE A 177 13.93 7.69 -5.79
C PHE A 177 14.09 7.51 -7.30
N GLY A 178 13.87 6.29 -7.78
CA GLY A 178 14.09 5.86 -9.14
C GLY A 178 13.18 6.60 -10.11
N LEU A 179 11.85 6.60 -9.89
CA LEU A 179 10.94 7.27 -10.83
C LEU A 179 11.22 8.78 -10.92
N PRO A 180 11.29 9.57 -9.83
CA PRO A 180 11.64 10.99 -9.93
C PRO A 180 13.02 11.23 -10.56
N GLY A 181 14.00 10.37 -10.27
CA GLY A 181 15.33 10.42 -10.88
C GLY A 181 15.27 10.21 -12.40
N PHE A 182 14.54 9.19 -12.87
CA PHE A 182 14.30 8.96 -14.29
C PHE A 182 13.58 10.14 -14.94
N MET A 183 12.55 10.70 -14.28
CA MET A 183 11.86 11.90 -14.78
C MET A 183 12.81 13.09 -14.92
N CYS A 184 13.68 13.32 -13.93
CA CYS A 184 14.70 14.37 -14.00
C CYS A 184 15.65 14.15 -15.18
N THR A 185 16.18 12.92 -15.36
CA THR A 185 17.06 12.61 -16.50
C THR A 185 16.37 12.77 -17.85
N MET A 186 15.10 12.37 -17.95
CA MET A 186 14.30 12.52 -19.17
C MET A 186 14.12 14.00 -19.52
N LEU A 187 13.78 14.85 -18.55
CA LEU A 187 13.59 16.28 -18.74
C LEU A 187 14.90 17.06 -18.95
N LEU A 188 16.01 16.54 -18.42
CA LEU A 188 17.34 17.04 -18.74
C LEU A 188 17.69 16.81 -20.20
N VAL A 189 17.37 15.64 -20.76
CA VAL A 189 17.62 15.34 -22.17
C VAL A 189 16.64 16.07 -23.08
N ASP A 190 15.34 16.00 -22.78
CA ASP A 190 14.28 16.60 -23.58
C ASP A 190 13.24 17.29 -22.66
N PRO A 191 13.31 18.63 -22.50
CA PRO A 191 12.38 19.37 -21.63
C PRO A 191 10.96 19.45 -22.20
N CYS A 192 10.78 19.04 -23.46
CA CYS A 192 9.49 19.02 -24.16
C CYS A 192 8.86 17.61 -24.18
N LYS A 193 9.14 16.77 -23.17
CA LYS A 193 8.37 15.54 -22.96
C LYS A 193 7.05 15.80 -22.23
N PRO A 194 5.93 15.21 -22.65
CA PRO A 194 4.67 15.29 -21.90
C PRO A 194 4.71 14.42 -20.63
N PRO A 195 3.85 14.66 -19.61
CA PRO A 195 2.98 15.81 -19.38
C PRO A 195 3.64 16.77 -18.37
N HIS A 196 4.69 17.46 -18.80
CA HIS A 196 5.45 18.38 -17.94
C HIS A 196 5.17 19.84 -18.29
N LEU A 197 5.49 20.77 -17.39
CA LEU A 197 5.27 22.19 -17.67
C LEU A 197 6.06 22.67 -18.88
N GLY A 198 7.28 22.16 -19.06
CA GLY A 198 8.08 22.44 -20.25
C GLY A 198 7.34 22.07 -21.55
N TYR A 199 6.57 20.99 -21.54
CA TYR A 199 5.74 20.59 -22.68
C TYR A 199 4.68 21.63 -23.04
N ILE A 200 3.97 22.14 -22.04
CA ILE A 200 2.89 23.11 -22.24
C ILE A 200 3.46 24.44 -22.71
N LEU A 201 4.55 24.88 -22.10
CA LEU A 201 5.11 26.22 -22.30
C LEU A 201 5.92 26.35 -23.58
N TYR A 202 6.60 25.28 -24.01
CA TYR A 202 7.62 25.38 -25.08
C TYR A 202 7.28 24.62 -26.34
N LYS A 203 6.19 23.86 -26.38
CA LYS A 203 5.78 23.17 -27.59
C LYS A 203 5.09 24.13 -28.55
N VAL A 204 5.81 24.55 -29.58
CA VAL A 204 5.31 25.47 -30.62
C VAL A 204 4.70 24.70 -31.80
N SER A 205 5.32 23.59 -32.22
CA SER A 205 4.83 22.75 -33.32
C SER A 205 4.98 21.25 -33.03
N LEU A 206 4.64 20.40 -34.00
CA LEU A 206 4.79 18.94 -33.90
C LEU A 206 6.26 18.52 -33.72
N GLU A 207 7.20 19.29 -34.28
CA GLU A 207 8.62 18.93 -34.37
C GLU A 207 9.55 19.92 -33.66
N THR A 208 9.11 21.16 -33.45
CA THR A 208 9.94 22.20 -32.86
C THR A 208 9.58 22.47 -31.40
N CYS A 209 10.53 22.19 -30.51
CA CYS A 209 10.53 22.62 -29.12
C CYS A 209 11.29 23.94 -29.01
N MET A 210 10.64 25.00 -28.50
CA MET A 210 11.32 26.26 -28.21
C MET A 210 12.34 26.03 -27.09
N GLN A 211 13.59 26.45 -27.28
CA GLN A 211 14.58 26.34 -26.21
C GLN A 211 14.46 27.53 -25.25
N PRO A 212 14.01 27.33 -24.00
CA PRO A 212 14.02 28.40 -23.02
C PRO A 212 15.45 28.79 -22.63
N LYS A 213 15.59 30.00 -22.09
CA LYS A 213 16.83 30.42 -21.40
C LYS A 213 17.17 29.40 -20.30
N TYR A 214 18.46 29.11 -20.14
CA TYR A 214 18.97 28.06 -19.24
C TYR A 214 18.39 28.11 -17.83
N HIS A 215 18.30 29.31 -17.22
CA HIS A 215 17.76 29.45 -15.86
C HIS A 215 16.29 29.03 -15.74
N ILE A 216 15.47 29.33 -16.75
CA ILE A 216 14.04 28.96 -16.74
C ILE A 216 13.92 27.44 -16.93
N ARG A 217 14.76 26.84 -17.78
CA ARG A 217 14.84 25.39 -17.96
C ARG A 217 15.13 24.66 -16.64
N ILE A 218 16.15 25.12 -15.90
CA ILE A 218 16.53 24.52 -14.61
C ILE A 218 15.41 24.69 -13.58
N LEU A 219 14.77 25.87 -13.53
CA LEU A 219 13.66 26.10 -12.61
C LEU A 219 12.49 25.15 -12.86
N LEU A 220 12.06 24.98 -14.11
CA LEU A 220 10.99 24.05 -14.48
C LEU A 220 11.36 22.60 -14.22
N LEU A 221 12.59 22.20 -14.57
CA LEU A 221 13.11 20.87 -14.27
C LEU A 221 13.05 20.57 -12.77
N MET A 222 13.53 21.49 -11.93
CA MET A 222 13.52 21.34 -10.48
C MET A 222 12.09 21.24 -9.96
N PHE A 223 11.18 22.07 -10.47
CA PHE A 223 9.78 22.07 -10.07
C PHE A 223 9.08 20.76 -10.46
N ASP A 224 9.18 20.33 -11.72
CA ASP A 224 8.56 19.08 -12.20
C ASP A 224 9.12 17.88 -11.42
N THR A 225 10.44 17.81 -11.25
CA THR A 225 11.09 16.74 -10.47
C THR A 225 10.63 16.74 -9.01
N TRP A 226 10.45 17.91 -8.41
CA TRP A 226 9.95 18.05 -7.04
C TRP A 226 8.51 17.58 -6.88
N ILE A 227 7.62 17.90 -7.83
CA ILE A 227 6.24 17.40 -7.86
C ILE A 227 6.22 15.88 -7.93
N TRP A 228 7.02 15.29 -8.84
CA TRP A 228 7.14 13.83 -8.97
C TRP A 228 7.71 13.19 -7.70
N ALA A 229 8.73 13.78 -7.08
CA ALA A 229 9.30 13.28 -5.84
C ALA A 229 8.28 13.25 -4.69
N ILE A 230 7.47 14.31 -4.55
CA ILE A 230 6.38 14.37 -3.56
C ILE A 230 5.32 13.31 -3.86
N ALA A 231 4.84 13.26 -5.11
CA ALA A 231 3.78 12.37 -5.56
C ALA A 231 4.16 10.90 -5.34
N ILE A 232 5.27 10.46 -5.95
CA ILE A 232 5.70 9.06 -5.93
C ILE A 232 6.14 8.62 -4.53
N SER A 233 6.98 9.40 -3.82
CA SER A 233 7.46 8.99 -2.49
C SER A 233 6.32 8.74 -1.51
N SER A 234 5.29 9.61 -1.56
CA SER A 234 4.10 9.45 -0.72
C SER A 234 3.29 8.22 -1.10
N ALA A 235 3.09 7.97 -2.40
CA ALA A 235 2.36 6.81 -2.90
C ALA A 235 3.07 5.50 -2.55
N CYS A 236 4.39 5.44 -2.75
CA CYS A 236 5.21 4.28 -2.37
C CYS A 236 5.15 4.00 -0.86
N TYR A 237 5.14 5.04 -0.02
CA TYR A 237 4.91 4.86 1.41
C TYR A 237 3.53 4.26 1.69
N TYR A 238 2.46 4.78 1.07
CA TYR A 238 1.11 4.26 1.30
C TYR A 238 0.91 2.82 0.80
N VAL A 239 1.43 2.50 -0.38
CA VAL A 239 1.27 1.17 -1.01
C VAL A 239 2.17 0.13 -0.34
N PHE A 240 3.49 0.36 -0.30
CA PHE A 240 4.43 -0.67 0.17
C PHE A 240 4.56 -0.70 1.69
N HIS A 241 4.54 0.47 2.34
CA HIS A 241 4.79 0.53 3.78
C HIS A 241 3.51 0.47 4.60
N CYS A 242 2.38 1.03 4.15
CA CYS A 242 1.12 0.94 4.91
C CYS A 242 0.24 -0.24 4.47
N MET A 243 -0.10 -0.32 3.19
CA MET A 243 -1.05 -1.32 2.67
C MET A 243 -0.43 -2.73 2.67
N PHE A 244 0.67 -2.93 1.96
CA PHE A 244 1.33 -4.24 1.85
C PHE A 244 1.76 -4.78 3.21
N LEU A 245 2.48 -3.98 4.00
CA LEU A 245 2.93 -4.42 5.33
C LEU A 245 1.75 -4.77 6.25
N GLY A 246 0.69 -3.97 6.26
CA GLY A 246 -0.51 -4.27 7.04
C GLY A 246 -1.16 -5.60 6.65
N LEU A 247 -1.28 -5.89 5.35
CA LEU A 247 -1.81 -7.18 4.85
C LEU A 247 -0.89 -8.34 5.20
N ARG A 248 0.43 -8.15 5.09
CA ARG A 248 1.40 -9.17 5.41
C ARG A 248 1.39 -9.50 6.91
N CYS A 249 1.28 -8.50 7.79
CA CYS A 249 1.10 -8.70 9.23
C CYS A 249 -0.16 -9.52 9.50
N LEU A 250 -1.30 -9.16 8.89
CA LEU A 250 -2.54 -9.94 9.01
C LEU A 250 -2.38 -11.38 8.52
N ASP A 251 -1.68 -11.62 7.40
CA ASP A 251 -1.40 -12.98 6.90
C ASP A 251 -0.61 -13.79 7.92
N LEU A 252 0.46 -13.20 8.47
CA LEU A 252 1.28 -13.86 9.49
C LEU A 252 0.48 -14.14 10.75
N TYR A 253 -0.28 -13.17 11.25
CA TYR A 253 -1.09 -13.32 12.45
C TYR A 253 -2.14 -14.43 12.30
N MET A 254 -2.77 -14.53 11.12
CA MET A 254 -3.67 -15.63 10.81
C MET A 254 -2.96 -16.98 10.75
N ARG A 255 -1.74 -17.06 10.19
CA ARG A 255 -0.93 -18.30 10.22
C ARG A 255 -0.62 -18.69 11.66
N LEU A 256 -0.17 -17.75 12.49
CA LEU A 256 0.15 -17.98 13.89
C LEU A 256 -1.06 -18.50 14.67
N LEU A 257 -2.23 -17.90 14.44
CA LEU A 257 -3.49 -18.36 15.05
C LEU A 257 -3.84 -19.79 14.64
N ILE A 258 -3.77 -20.13 13.35
CA ILE A 258 -4.11 -21.47 12.83
C ILE A 258 -3.10 -22.53 13.30
N THR A 259 -1.81 -22.22 13.28
CA THR A 259 -0.77 -23.13 13.77
C THR A 259 -0.90 -23.32 15.28
N GLY A 260 -1.18 -22.23 16.01
CA GLY A 260 -1.47 -22.25 17.43
C GLY A 260 -2.70 -23.09 17.77
N THR A 261 -3.77 -23.09 16.97
CA THR A 261 -4.92 -23.96 17.27
C THR A 261 -4.65 -25.44 17.00
N ARG A 262 -3.79 -25.76 16.02
CA ARG A 262 -3.48 -27.15 15.61
C ARG A 262 -2.43 -27.86 16.46
N ASN A 263 -1.48 -27.14 17.04
CA ASN A 263 -0.35 -27.78 17.70
C ASN A 263 -0.78 -28.56 18.97
N PRO A 264 -0.53 -29.88 19.04
CA PRO A 264 -0.90 -30.73 20.18
C PRO A 264 -0.01 -30.52 21.41
N LEU A 265 1.12 -29.80 21.25
CA LEU A 265 2.10 -29.48 22.31
C LEU A 265 1.57 -28.50 23.38
N GLN A 266 0.31 -28.10 23.31
CA GLN A 266 -0.34 -27.17 24.24
C GLN A 266 -0.84 -27.81 25.54
N ARG A 267 -0.06 -28.74 26.10
CA ARG A 267 -0.27 -29.25 27.47
C ARG A 267 -0.09 -28.16 28.56
N ILE A 268 0.38 -26.98 28.18
CA ILE A 268 0.66 -25.85 29.08
C ILE A 268 -0.63 -25.16 29.57
N PHE A 269 -1.73 -25.18 28.80
CA PHE A 269 -3.00 -24.63 29.29
C PHE A 269 -3.65 -25.59 30.26
N ARG A 270 -3.80 -25.15 31.52
CA ARG A 270 -4.51 -25.89 32.58
C ARG A 270 -5.91 -26.34 32.15
N THR A 271 -6.61 -25.55 31.33
CA THR A 271 -7.95 -25.88 30.85
C THR A 271 -8.16 -25.51 29.38
N GLN A 272 -8.83 -26.38 28.63
CA GLN A 272 -9.20 -26.15 27.22
C GLN A 272 -10.02 -24.86 27.04
N ASP A 273 -10.84 -24.49 28.02
CA ASP A 273 -11.70 -23.30 27.97
C ASP A 273 -10.89 -21.99 27.94
N SER A 274 -9.79 -21.93 28.70
CA SER A 274 -8.91 -20.75 28.70
C SER A 274 -8.26 -20.52 27.33
N LYS A 275 -7.82 -21.60 26.67
CA LYS A 275 -7.25 -21.56 25.32
C LYS A 275 -8.26 -21.06 24.30
N ASP A 276 -9.46 -21.64 24.30
CA ASP A 276 -10.51 -21.28 23.35
C ASP A 276 -10.89 -19.79 23.51
N GLN A 277 -10.98 -19.29 24.76
CA GLN A 277 -11.22 -17.87 25.05
C GLN A 277 -10.16 -16.94 24.46
N VAL A 278 -8.88 -17.29 24.60
CA VAL A 278 -7.78 -16.49 24.04
C VAL A 278 -7.84 -16.46 22.52
N VAL A 279 -8.05 -17.62 21.89
CA VAL A 279 -8.15 -17.76 20.43
C VAL A 279 -9.30 -16.90 19.89
N PHE A 280 -10.48 -16.95 20.52
CA PHE A 280 -11.62 -16.11 20.13
C PHE A 280 -11.34 -14.62 20.34
N ARG A 281 -10.69 -14.24 21.44
CA ARG A 281 -10.33 -12.84 21.74
C ARG A 281 -9.38 -12.29 20.68
N LEU A 282 -8.28 -13.01 20.40
CA LEU A 282 -7.28 -12.61 19.42
C LEU A 282 -7.88 -12.48 18.01
N TYR A 283 -8.71 -13.44 17.60
CA TYR A 283 -9.38 -13.35 16.30
C TYR A 283 -10.33 -12.15 16.20
N ARG A 284 -11.05 -11.82 17.29
CA ARG A 284 -11.90 -10.61 17.34
C ARG A 284 -11.07 -9.32 17.24
N GLU A 285 -9.86 -9.29 17.79
CA GLU A 285 -8.96 -8.17 17.60
C GLU A 285 -8.51 -8.03 16.13
N PHE A 286 -8.25 -9.14 15.44
CA PHE A 286 -7.99 -9.10 13.99
C PHE A 286 -9.18 -8.56 13.19
N GLN A 287 -10.40 -8.91 13.57
CA GLN A 287 -11.60 -8.32 12.97
C GLN A 287 -11.67 -6.79 13.16
N ILE A 288 -11.25 -6.30 14.33
CA ILE A 288 -11.17 -4.86 14.61
C ILE A 288 -10.09 -4.21 13.74
N VAL A 289 -8.90 -4.81 13.64
CA VAL A 289 -7.81 -4.31 12.77
C VAL A 289 -8.28 -4.25 11.31
N VAL A 290 -8.96 -5.28 10.81
CA VAL A 290 -9.50 -5.30 9.44
C VAL A 290 -10.55 -4.22 9.23
N LYS A 291 -11.37 -3.89 10.25
CA LYS A 291 -12.30 -2.75 10.19
C LYS A 291 -11.54 -1.42 10.06
N PHE A 292 -10.46 -1.23 10.82
CA PHE A 292 -9.60 -0.05 10.66
C PHE A 292 -8.94 0.00 9.29
N TYR A 293 -8.42 -1.14 8.84
CA TYR A 293 -7.79 -1.29 7.53
C TYR A 293 -8.75 -0.90 6.41
N ASN A 294 -9.95 -1.46 6.41
CA ASN A 294 -11.00 -1.11 5.45
C ASN A 294 -11.39 0.38 5.56
N LYS A 295 -11.49 0.94 6.76
CA LYS A 295 -11.81 2.37 6.93
C LYS A 295 -10.75 3.30 6.29
N VAL A 296 -9.49 2.88 6.24
CA VAL A 296 -8.40 3.64 5.59
C VAL A 296 -8.39 3.40 4.08
N PHE A 297 -8.54 2.16 3.62
CA PHE A 297 -8.20 1.76 2.25
C PHE A 297 -9.40 1.43 1.33
N GLN A 298 -10.57 1.08 1.87
CA GLN A 298 -11.69 0.48 1.11
C GLN A 298 -12.31 1.41 0.06
N THR A 299 -12.53 2.68 0.41
CA THR A 299 -13.49 3.53 -0.32
C THR A 299 -12.98 3.97 -1.68
N VAL A 300 -11.81 4.61 -1.71
CA VAL A 300 -11.23 5.20 -2.92
C VAL A 300 -9.85 4.63 -3.20
N PHE A 301 -9.05 4.36 -2.16
CA PHE A 301 -7.66 3.98 -2.33
C PHE A 301 -7.47 2.67 -3.11
N ILE A 302 -8.05 1.55 -2.65
CA ILE A 302 -7.88 0.25 -3.33
C ILE A 302 -8.47 0.27 -4.76
N PRO A 303 -9.71 0.73 -4.99
CA PRO A 303 -10.28 0.77 -6.34
C PRO A 303 -9.43 1.58 -7.33
N THR A 304 -9.00 2.79 -6.95
CA THR A 304 -8.18 3.63 -7.84
C THR A 304 -6.81 3.01 -8.07
N LEU A 305 -6.17 2.47 -7.02
CA LEU A 305 -4.86 1.82 -7.15
C LEU A 305 -4.89 0.63 -8.11
N VAL A 306 -5.88 -0.26 -7.97
CA VAL A 306 -6.02 -1.44 -8.82
C VAL A 306 -6.35 -1.06 -10.26
N ALA A 307 -7.30 -0.14 -10.46
CA ALA A 307 -7.67 0.33 -11.79
C ALA A 307 -6.46 0.95 -12.53
N THR A 308 -5.68 1.78 -11.83
CA THR A 308 -4.47 2.36 -12.41
C THR A 308 -3.40 1.31 -12.66
N ALA A 309 -3.20 0.33 -11.76
CA ALA A 309 -2.23 -0.74 -11.98
C ALA A 309 -2.55 -1.56 -13.24
N ILE A 310 -3.82 -1.94 -13.44
CA ILE A 310 -4.28 -2.65 -14.65
C ILE A 310 -4.01 -1.80 -15.90
N PHE A 311 -4.43 -0.53 -15.89
CA PHE A 311 -4.20 0.39 -17.01
C PHE A 311 -2.71 0.54 -17.36
N VAL A 312 -1.89 0.76 -16.33
CA VAL A 312 -0.44 0.90 -16.46
C VAL A 312 0.20 -0.37 -17.01
N ILE A 313 -0.17 -1.55 -16.52
CA ILE A 313 0.37 -2.82 -17.03
C ILE A 313 0.04 -2.96 -18.52
N ILE A 314 -1.21 -2.71 -18.93
CA ILE A 314 -1.63 -2.83 -20.33
C ILE A 314 -0.77 -1.94 -21.24
N ILE A 315 -0.67 -0.64 -20.91
CA ILE A 315 0.07 0.30 -21.76
C ILE A 315 1.58 0.07 -21.70
N CYS A 316 2.13 -0.25 -20.53
CA CYS A 316 3.57 -0.49 -20.38
C CYS A 316 4.00 -1.78 -21.09
N LEU A 317 3.25 -2.88 -20.96
CA LEU A 317 3.57 -4.12 -21.68
C LEU A 317 3.44 -3.93 -23.19
N TYR A 318 2.37 -3.29 -23.66
CA TYR A 318 2.23 -2.95 -25.08
C TYR A 318 3.42 -2.14 -25.60
N THR A 319 3.84 -1.13 -24.83
CA THR A 319 4.98 -0.28 -25.18
C THR A 319 6.30 -1.06 -25.18
N CYS A 320 6.52 -1.92 -24.18
CA CYS A 320 7.69 -2.78 -24.08
C CYS A 320 7.78 -3.77 -25.25
N ILE A 321 6.65 -4.28 -25.75
CA ILE A 321 6.64 -5.26 -26.84
C ILE A 321 6.73 -4.55 -28.20
N LYS A 322 5.79 -3.64 -28.49
CA LYS A 322 5.63 -3.05 -29.84
C LYS A 322 6.52 -1.82 -30.07
N LEU A 323 6.72 -0.98 -29.04
CA LEU A 323 7.34 0.35 -29.19
C LEU A 323 8.79 0.44 -28.70
N HIS A 324 9.42 -0.68 -28.33
CA HIS A 324 10.77 -0.68 -27.76
C HIS A 324 11.85 -0.07 -28.66
N LYS A 325 11.68 -0.13 -29.99
CA LYS A 325 12.61 0.50 -30.95
C LYS A 325 12.30 1.97 -31.21
N VAL A 326 11.07 2.40 -30.93
CA VAL A 326 10.57 3.75 -31.26
C VAL A 326 10.86 4.74 -30.15
N ILE A 327 10.81 4.27 -28.89
CA ILE A 327 11.04 5.12 -27.72
C ILE A 327 12.52 5.07 -27.34
N PRO A 328 13.27 6.19 -27.44
CA PRO A 328 14.67 6.20 -27.06
C PRO A 328 14.84 6.10 -25.53
N MET A 329 16.00 5.60 -25.10
CA MET A 329 16.45 5.74 -23.71
C MET A 329 16.72 7.22 -23.39
N PRO A 330 16.48 7.69 -22.15
CA PRO A 330 16.07 6.93 -20.96
C PRO A 330 14.56 6.68 -20.85
N GLY A 331 13.74 7.27 -21.73
CA GLY A 331 12.27 7.19 -21.65
C GLY A 331 11.73 5.76 -21.68
N PHE A 332 12.36 4.86 -22.43
CA PHE A 332 11.96 3.45 -22.46
C PHE A 332 12.11 2.74 -21.11
N ALA A 333 13.17 3.02 -20.34
CA ALA A 333 13.45 2.35 -19.06
C ALA A 333 12.34 2.58 -18.00
N PHE A 334 11.55 3.64 -18.17
CA PHE A 334 10.41 3.94 -17.30
C PHE A 334 9.30 2.88 -17.39
N PHE A 335 9.03 2.31 -18.58
CA PHE A 335 7.92 1.39 -18.79
C PHE A 335 8.10 0.03 -18.08
N PRO A 336 9.25 -0.67 -18.17
CA PRO A 336 9.49 -1.89 -17.39
C PRO A 336 9.43 -1.66 -15.88
N LEU A 337 9.95 -0.52 -15.40
CA LEU A 337 9.92 -0.19 -13.98
C LEU A 337 8.47 0.01 -13.50
N LEU A 338 7.69 0.80 -14.23
CA LEU A 338 6.30 1.07 -13.89
C LEU A 338 5.41 -0.19 -14.05
N SER A 339 5.70 -1.05 -15.02
CA SER A 339 5.06 -2.36 -15.16
C SER A 339 5.34 -3.24 -13.93
N THR A 340 6.58 -3.23 -13.43
CA THR A 340 6.96 -3.95 -12.20
C THR A 340 6.20 -3.44 -10.98
N ASP A 341 6.02 -2.12 -10.84
CA ASP A 341 5.17 -1.53 -9.80
C ASP A 341 3.71 -1.98 -9.95
N GLY A 342 3.18 -2.00 -11.17
CA GLY A 342 1.84 -2.50 -11.48
C GLY A 342 1.65 -3.97 -11.06
N PHE A 343 2.56 -4.86 -11.44
CA PHE A 343 2.53 -6.26 -11.01
C PHE A 343 2.64 -6.41 -9.49
N SER A 344 3.44 -5.56 -8.85
CA SER A 344 3.57 -5.52 -7.39
C SER A 344 2.23 -5.21 -6.72
N VAL A 345 1.42 -4.31 -7.28
CA VAL A 345 0.07 -4.00 -6.77
C VAL A 345 -0.88 -5.19 -6.89
N ILE A 346 -0.85 -5.92 -8.01
CA ILE A 346 -1.61 -7.15 -8.18
C ILE A 346 -1.16 -8.20 -7.15
N PHE A 347 0.15 -8.33 -6.94
CA PHE A 347 0.71 -9.22 -5.92
C PHE A 347 0.23 -8.86 -4.51
N ILE A 348 0.18 -7.57 -4.16
CA ILE A 348 -0.38 -7.11 -2.87
C ILE A 348 -1.85 -7.54 -2.75
N SER A 349 -2.62 -7.48 -3.84
CA SER A 349 -4.02 -7.95 -3.86
C SER A 349 -4.11 -9.47 -3.63
N ARG A 350 -3.13 -10.26 -4.11
CA ARG A 350 -3.02 -11.69 -3.78
C ARG A 350 -2.76 -11.92 -2.30
N ILE A 351 -1.96 -11.10 -1.62
CA ILE A 351 -1.79 -11.23 -0.16
C ILE A 351 -3.12 -10.98 0.56
N ALA A 352 -3.91 -9.99 0.12
CA ALA A 352 -5.23 -9.74 0.67
C ALA A 352 -6.18 -10.95 0.52
N SER A 353 -6.15 -11.64 -0.62
CA SER A 353 -6.96 -12.85 -0.82
C SER A 353 -6.52 -14.00 0.09
N ILE A 354 -5.22 -14.16 0.35
CA ILE A 354 -4.71 -15.20 1.26
C ILE A 354 -5.21 -14.96 2.69
N VAL A 355 -5.27 -13.70 3.16
CA VAL A 355 -5.86 -13.35 4.46
C VAL A 355 -7.32 -13.82 4.54
N TYR A 356 -8.10 -13.59 3.48
CA TYR A 356 -9.49 -14.06 3.39
C TYR A 356 -9.59 -15.59 3.43
N ILE A 357 -8.79 -16.30 2.62
CA ILE A 357 -8.79 -17.77 2.55
C ILE A 357 -8.47 -18.37 3.93
N LYS A 358 -7.43 -17.89 4.61
CA LYS A 358 -7.03 -18.38 5.94
C LYS A 358 -8.06 -18.08 6.99
N SER A 359 -8.65 -16.89 6.97
CA SER A 359 -9.73 -16.54 7.87
C SER A 359 -10.96 -17.42 7.66
N ARG A 360 -11.37 -17.65 6.41
CA ARG A 360 -12.47 -18.57 6.06
C ARG A 360 -12.17 -19.97 6.59
N PHE A 361 -10.96 -20.48 6.34
CA PHE A 361 -10.52 -21.78 6.79
C PHE A 361 -10.56 -21.91 8.31
N PHE A 362 -10.05 -20.91 9.04
CA PHE A 362 -10.08 -20.86 10.49
C PHE A 362 -11.52 -20.87 11.04
N VAL A 363 -12.40 -20.01 10.51
CA VAL A 363 -13.80 -19.94 10.96
C VAL A 363 -14.51 -21.28 10.73
N THR A 364 -14.36 -21.89 9.54
CA THR A 364 -14.96 -23.20 9.24
C THR A 364 -14.40 -24.30 10.12
N MET A 365 -13.09 -24.30 10.39
CA MET A 365 -12.46 -25.26 11.31
C MET A 365 -13.05 -25.16 12.72
N VAL A 366 -13.20 -23.94 13.24
CA VAL A 366 -13.73 -23.68 14.58
C VAL A 366 -15.22 -24.06 14.67
N GLN A 367 -16.01 -23.76 13.64
CA GLN A 367 -17.43 -24.09 13.57
C GLN A 367 -17.69 -25.60 13.45
N ASN A 368 -16.83 -26.32 12.71
CA ASN A 368 -16.96 -27.77 12.49
C ASN A 368 -16.29 -28.63 13.56
N SER A 369 -15.74 -28.02 14.62
CA SER A 369 -15.08 -28.76 15.70
C SER A 369 -16.08 -29.57 16.52
N SER A 370 -16.26 -30.84 16.18
CA SER A 370 -17.20 -31.76 16.83
C SER A 370 -16.93 -31.94 18.32
N LYS A 371 -15.64 -31.94 18.72
CA LYS A 371 -15.19 -32.06 20.12
C LYS A 371 -15.75 -30.95 21.00
N ASN A 372 -15.92 -29.74 20.45
CA ASN A 372 -16.38 -28.57 21.19
C ASN A 372 -17.88 -28.27 20.96
N SER A 373 -18.56 -29.03 20.11
CA SER A 373 -19.98 -28.84 19.77
C SER A 373 -20.92 -28.98 20.99
N ARG A 374 -20.53 -29.78 21.99
CA ARG A 374 -21.29 -29.96 23.24
C ARG A 374 -21.30 -28.72 24.14
N ARG A 375 -20.37 -27.77 23.94
CA ARG A 375 -20.23 -26.58 24.78
C ARG A 375 -21.03 -25.42 24.17
N THR A 376 -22.20 -25.12 24.77
CA THR A 376 -23.09 -24.04 24.30
C THR A 376 -22.38 -22.70 24.14
N TRP A 377 -21.50 -22.33 25.08
CA TRP A 377 -20.71 -21.10 25.00
C TRP A 377 -19.75 -21.08 23.79
N PHE A 378 -19.04 -22.18 23.53
CA PHE A 378 -18.11 -22.29 22.40
C PHE A 378 -18.88 -22.17 21.08
N ARG A 379 -19.99 -22.91 20.94
CA ARG A 379 -20.83 -22.89 19.74
C ARG A 379 -21.35 -21.49 19.43
N LYS A 380 -21.84 -20.76 20.44
CA LYS A 380 -22.30 -19.37 20.28
C LYS A 380 -21.18 -18.45 19.82
N ASN A 381 -19.97 -18.57 20.39
CA ASN A 381 -18.84 -17.75 19.97
C ASN A 381 -18.35 -18.10 18.57
N ALA A 382 -18.25 -19.39 18.23
CA ALA A 382 -17.89 -19.87 16.89
C ALA A 382 -18.88 -19.41 15.82
N ALA A 383 -20.19 -19.44 16.11
CA ALA A 383 -21.22 -18.95 15.21
C ALA A 383 -21.16 -17.42 15.00
N SER A 384 -20.69 -16.67 16.01
CA SER A 384 -20.51 -15.20 15.92
C SER A 384 -19.30 -14.75 15.10
N LEU A 385 -18.40 -15.67 14.70
CA LEU A 385 -17.18 -15.31 14.00
C LEU A 385 -17.44 -15.04 12.51
N ASP A 386 -17.25 -13.78 12.13
CA ASP A 386 -17.17 -13.38 10.72
C ASP A 386 -15.78 -13.60 10.13
N LYS A 387 -15.75 -13.87 8.82
CA LYS A 387 -14.54 -13.94 8.00
C LYS A 387 -13.94 -12.54 7.81
N LEU A 388 -12.61 -12.44 7.82
CA LEU A 388 -11.84 -11.23 7.54
C LEU A 388 -11.92 -10.92 6.04
N LYS A 389 -12.64 -9.86 5.68
CA LYS A 389 -12.81 -9.42 4.29
C LYS A 389 -12.10 -8.08 4.08
N ILE A 390 -11.08 -8.05 3.22
CA ILE A 390 -10.49 -6.81 2.73
C ILE A 390 -11.39 -6.28 1.63
N ARG A 391 -12.10 -5.20 1.92
CA ARG A 391 -13.15 -4.66 1.03
C ARG A 391 -12.58 -3.64 0.08
N PHE A 392 -13.18 -3.56 -1.11
CA PHE A 392 -12.95 -2.47 -2.06
C PHE A 392 -14.31 -1.98 -2.56
N GLY A 393 -14.56 -0.67 -2.48
CA GLY A 393 -15.90 -0.11 -2.71
C GLY A 393 -16.91 -0.46 -1.62
N SER A 394 -18.22 -0.33 -1.88
CA SER A 394 -19.28 -0.50 -0.87
C SER A 394 -19.63 -1.96 -0.56
N GLY A 395 -19.59 -2.85 -1.56
CA GLY A 395 -20.04 -4.25 -1.43
C GLY A 395 -19.00 -5.32 -1.73
N ASN A 396 -17.95 -5.00 -2.48
CA ASN A 396 -17.00 -6.00 -2.97
C ASN A 396 -15.83 -6.22 -2.00
N PHE A 397 -15.21 -7.40 -2.10
CA PHE A 397 -14.02 -7.76 -1.33
C PHE A 397 -13.07 -8.57 -2.20
N ILE A 398 -11.78 -8.50 -1.90
CA ILE A 398 -10.74 -9.23 -2.65
C ILE A 398 -10.81 -10.69 -2.26
N ASP A 399 -11.24 -11.54 -3.19
CA ASP A 399 -11.29 -12.99 -3.04
C ASP A 399 -10.12 -13.67 -3.75
N GLU A 400 -10.12 -15.01 -3.78
CA GLU A 400 -9.06 -15.81 -4.39
C GLU A 400 -8.88 -15.55 -5.90
N MET A 401 -9.98 -15.32 -6.61
CA MET A 401 -9.99 -15.18 -8.06
C MET A 401 -9.68 -13.74 -8.51
N THR A 402 -9.98 -12.75 -7.67
CA THR A 402 -9.84 -11.32 -7.99
C THR A 402 -8.46 -10.95 -8.60
N PRO A 403 -7.30 -11.34 -8.01
CA PRO A 403 -6.00 -11.02 -8.61
C PRO A 403 -5.73 -11.72 -9.94
N LEU A 404 -6.27 -12.94 -10.11
CA LEU A 404 -6.15 -13.70 -11.38
C LEU A 404 -6.95 -13.02 -12.49
N VAL A 405 -8.18 -12.58 -12.18
CA VAL A 405 -9.02 -11.82 -13.11
C VAL A 405 -8.33 -10.52 -13.54
N PHE A 406 -7.65 -9.82 -12.61
CA PHE A 406 -6.90 -8.60 -12.97
C PHE A 406 -5.74 -8.88 -13.93
N LEU A 407 -5.00 -9.97 -13.72
CA LEU A 407 -3.90 -10.36 -14.63
C LEU A 407 -4.42 -10.78 -15.99
N ASP A 408 -5.42 -11.67 -16.00
CA ASP A 408 -6.04 -12.17 -17.23
C ASP A 408 -6.62 -11.04 -18.08
N PHE A 409 -7.33 -10.10 -17.44
CA PHE A 409 -7.82 -8.90 -18.10
C PHE A 409 -6.67 -8.05 -18.66
N SER A 410 -5.61 -7.81 -17.88
CA SER A 410 -4.47 -7.00 -18.33
C SER A 410 -3.76 -7.63 -19.53
N PHE A 411 -3.54 -8.94 -19.52
CA PHE A 411 -2.91 -9.64 -20.65
C PHE A 411 -3.83 -9.68 -21.87
N SER A 412 -5.11 -10.00 -21.70
CA SER A 412 -6.09 -10.03 -22.79
C SER A 412 -6.17 -8.68 -23.49
N GLN A 413 -6.28 -7.57 -22.74
CA GLN A 413 -6.31 -6.23 -23.32
C GLN A 413 -4.99 -5.85 -24.00
N THR A 414 -3.85 -6.28 -23.46
CA THR A 414 -2.55 -6.07 -24.11
C THR A 414 -2.50 -6.78 -25.45
N VAL A 415 -2.93 -8.06 -25.52
CA VAL A 415 -2.97 -8.84 -26.76
C VAL A 415 -3.93 -8.20 -27.75
N SER A 416 -5.12 -7.77 -27.32
CA SER A 416 -6.07 -7.06 -28.19
C SER A 416 -5.47 -5.78 -28.77
N LEU A 417 -4.76 -4.99 -27.96
CA LEU A 417 -4.05 -3.79 -28.45
C LEU A 417 -2.96 -4.14 -29.47
N MET A 418 -2.23 -5.24 -29.28
CA MET A 418 -1.25 -5.68 -30.27
C MET A 418 -1.88 -6.13 -31.58
N LEU A 419 -3.04 -6.78 -31.56
CA LEU A 419 -3.73 -7.26 -32.76
C LEU A 419 -4.38 -6.14 -33.57
N LEU A 420 -4.77 -5.04 -32.92
CA LEU A 420 -5.36 -3.86 -33.58
C LEU A 420 -4.33 -2.96 -34.27
N THR A 421 -3.03 -3.14 -34.01
CA THR A 421 -1.94 -2.25 -34.50
C THR A 421 -0.87 -3.00 -35.26
#